data_AF-A0A091W1R4-F1
#
_entry.id   AF-A0A091W1R4-F1
#
_cell.length_a   1.000
_cell.length_b   1.000
_cell.length_c   1.000
_cell.angle_alpha   90.00
_cell.angle_beta   90.00
_cell.angle_gamma   90.00
#
_symmetry.space_group_name_H-M   'P 1'
#
loop_
_entity.id
_entity.type
_entity.pdbx_description
1 polymer ?
#
loop_
_entity_poly.entity_id
_entity_poly.type
_entity_poly.pdbx_seq_one_letter_code
_entity_poly.pdbx_strand_id
1 'polypeptide(L)'
;RNQELLSKAMGMHKDSENMNDPSRLSTMLHMYEMLRLHQWEKLRISTASHLSYKTGSSIIKKLFDACEKDIQQKITNIFEVLEIPPSNDTMTNSKQGMMQEIRNLFRYSYCQNHSEFYNNIIMRAGVDATTALQRQFALQCCKIYCLLLLQDPPVKAVWNIQESLVQDVEHVDKK
;
A
#
# COMPACT_ATOMS: atom_id res chain seq x y z
N ARG A 1 -21.95 -32.43 -14.48
CA ARG A 1 -20.53 -32.83 -14.75
C ARG A 1 -19.73 -31.79 -15.52
N ASN A 2 -19.95 -31.51 -16.81
CA ASN A 2 -19.13 -30.50 -17.55
C ASN A 2 -19.36 -29.05 -17.08
N GLN A 3 -20.60 -28.67 -16.75
CA GLN A 3 -20.90 -27.34 -16.19
C GLN A 3 -20.31 -27.10 -14.80
N GLU A 4 -20.23 -28.13 -13.94
CA GLU A 4 -19.56 -28.03 -12.63
C GLU A 4 -18.05 -27.90 -12.78
N LEU A 5 -17.44 -28.65 -13.71
CA LEU A 5 -16.00 -28.55 -13.97
C LEU A 5 -15.64 -27.19 -14.55
N LEU A 6 -16.47 -26.64 -15.45
CA LEU A 6 -16.32 -25.28 -15.95
C LEU A 6 -16.56 -24.22 -14.86
N SER A 7 -17.59 -24.37 -14.03
CA SER A 7 -17.84 -23.46 -12.91
C SER A 7 -16.71 -23.48 -11.88
N LYS A 8 -16.12 -24.65 -11.61
CA LYS A 8 -14.99 -24.82 -10.71
C LYS A 8 -13.69 -24.26 -11.30
N ALA A 9 -13.42 -24.50 -12.59
CA ALA A 9 -12.27 -23.93 -13.29
C ALA A 9 -12.39 -22.40 -13.43
N MET A 10 -13.56 -21.88 -13.79
CA MET A 10 -13.84 -20.44 -13.83
C MET A 10 -13.81 -19.81 -12.43
N GLY A 11 -14.21 -20.55 -11.40
CA GLY A 11 -14.07 -20.15 -9.99
C GLY A 11 -12.61 -20.01 -9.57
N MET A 12 -11.73 -20.91 -10.00
CA MET A 12 -10.28 -20.82 -9.76
C MET A 12 -9.62 -19.64 -10.48
N HIS A 13 -10.19 -19.18 -11.60
CA HIS A 13 -9.72 -17.98 -12.32
C HIS A 13 -10.27 -16.67 -11.76
N LYS A 14 -11.33 -16.68 -10.94
CA LYS A 14 -11.85 -15.44 -10.32
C LYS A 14 -10.84 -14.77 -9.38
N ASP A 15 -9.93 -15.56 -8.82
CA ASP A 15 -8.87 -15.09 -7.94
C ASP A 15 -7.53 -14.88 -8.68
N SER A 16 -7.51 -15.04 -10.01
CA SER A 16 -6.30 -14.85 -10.82
C SER A 16 -6.09 -13.37 -11.09
N GLU A 17 -4.95 -12.85 -10.65
CA GLU A 17 -4.55 -11.49 -10.97
C GLU A 17 -4.21 -11.31 -12.45
N ASN A 18 -4.38 -10.09 -12.94
CA ASN A 18 -3.84 -9.71 -14.25
C ASN A 18 -2.31 -9.65 -14.18
N MET A 19 -1.63 -10.60 -14.82
CA MET A 19 -0.17 -10.66 -14.80
C MET A 19 0.52 -9.48 -15.50
N ASN A 20 -0.20 -8.74 -16.34
CA ASN A 20 0.33 -7.54 -17.00
C ASN A 20 0.15 -6.27 -16.16
N ASP A 21 -0.57 -6.34 -15.04
CA ASP A 21 -0.76 -5.21 -14.16
C ASP A 21 0.42 -5.07 -13.18
N PRO A 22 1.25 -4.01 -13.31
CA PRO A 22 2.36 -3.77 -12.38
C PRO A 22 1.89 -3.42 -10.96
N SER A 23 0.61 -3.05 -10.80
CA SER A 23 -0.01 -2.69 -9.52
C SER A 23 -0.78 -3.84 -8.87
N ARG A 24 -0.69 -5.07 -9.42
CA ARG A 24 -1.34 -6.25 -8.84
C ARG A 24 -0.90 -6.50 -7.39
N LEU A 25 -1.80 -7.07 -6.58
CA LEU A 25 -1.62 -7.29 -5.15
C LEU A 25 -0.36 -8.11 -4.86
N SER A 26 -0.09 -9.21 -5.58
CA SER A 26 1.13 -10.00 -5.35
C SER A 26 2.41 -9.19 -5.49
N THR A 27 2.49 -8.32 -6.51
CA THR A 27 3.62 -7.42 -6.71
C THR A 27 3.71 -6.39 -5.60
N MET A 28 2.59 -5.81 -5.17
CA MET A 28 2.58 -4.81 -4.10
C MET A 28 2.97 -5.42 -2.74
N LEU A 29 2.53 -6.64 -2.44
CA LEU A 29 2.93 -7.37 -1.23
C LEU A 29 4.43 -7.69 -1.24
N HIS A 30 4.95 -8.16 -2.36
CA HIS A 30 6.40 -8.41 -2.49
C HIS A 30 7.21 -7.12 -2.34
N MET A 31 6.79 -6.02 -2.97
CA MET A 31 7.44 -4.71 -2.81
C MET A 31 7.38 -4.22 -1.36
N TYR A 32 6.28 -4.45 -0.66
CA TYR A 32 6.13 -4.12 0.76
C TYR A 32 7.08 -4.93 1.64
N GLU A 33 7.23 -6.22 1.37
CA GLU A 33 8.20 -7.06 2.06
C GLU A 33 9.64 -6.61 1.82
N MET A 34 10.00 -6.30 0.57
CA MET A 34 11.31 -5.75 0.24
C MET A 34 11.57 -4.40 0.91
N LEU A 35 10.54 -3.54 1.00
CA LEU A 35 10.62 -2.28 1.74
C LEU A 35 10.88 -2.52 3.23
N ARG A 36 10.19 -3.49 3.84
CA ARG A 36 10.28 -3.82 5.26
C ARG A 36 11.58 -4.49 5.66
N LEU A 37 12.07 -5.43 4.86
CA LEU A 37 13.25 -6.23 5.19
C LEU A 37 14.55 -5.55 4.75
N HIS A 38 14.59 -5.02 3.53
CA HIS A 38 15.84 -4.58 2.92
C HIS A 38 16.00 -3.07 2.96
N GLN A 39 14.99 -2.31 2.49
CA GLN A 39 15.12 -0.85 2.38
C GLN A 39 15.13 -0.18 3.75
N TRP A 40 14.33 -0.69 4.69
CA TRP A 40 14.34 -0.27 6.08
C TRP A 40 15.72 -0.48 6.73
N GLU A 41 16.31 -1.67 6.57
CA GLU A 41 17.60 -2.00 7.17
C GLU A 41 18.73 -1.13 6.58
N LYS A 42 18.70 -0.91 5.27
CA LYS A 42 19.60 0.03 4.59
C LYS A 42 19.50 1.45 5.16
N LEU A 43 18.28 1.94 5.37
CA LEU A 43 18.06 3.26 6.00
C LEU A 43 18.58 3.29 7.45
N ARG A 44 18.32 2.22 8.20
CA ARG A 44 18.69 2.10 9.62
C ARG A 44 20.20 2.15 9.83
N ILE A 45 20.96 1.41 9.02
CA ILE A 45 22.43 1.33 9.14
C ILE A 45 23.11 2.61 8.64
N SER A 46 22.62 3.21 7.56
CA SER A 46 23.23 4.39 6.92
C SER A 46 23.06 5.69 7.70
N THR A 47 22.12 5.75 8.65
CA THR A 47 21.92 6.94 9.48
C THR A 47 23.04 6.99 10.53
N ALA A 48 23.77 8.12 10.60
CA ALA A 48 24.97 8.27 11.45
C ALA A 48 24.75 7.94 12.95
N SER A 49 23.53 8.05 13.44
CA SER A 49 23.16 7.70 14.83
C SER A 49 22.34 6.42 14.96
N HIS A 50 22.24 5.61 13.91
CA HIS A 50 21.29 4.49 13.74
C HIS A 50 19.84 4.85 14.07
N LEU A 51 18.95 4.78 13.07
CA LEU A 51 17.54 5.09 13.32
C LEU A 51 16.94 4.03 14.25
N SER A 52 16.45 4.44 15.43
CA SER A 52 15.82 3.49 16.35
C SER A 52 14.56 2.88 15.72
N TYR A 53 14.26 1.63 16.10
CA TYR A 53 13.05 0.95 15.65
C TYR A 53 11.77 1.76 15.94
N LYS A 54 11.68 2.28 17.17
CA LYS A 54 10.53 3.07 17.65
C LYS A 54 10.36 4.35 16.82
N THR A 55 11.46 5.05 16.56
CA THR A 55 11.45 6.27 15.74
C THR A 55 11.03 5.96 14.31
N GLY A 56 11.60 4.91 13.70
CA GLY A 56 11.25 4.46 12.37
C GLY A 56 9.79 4.09 12.20
N SER A 57 9.31 3.21 13.08
CA SER A 57 7.90 2.78 13.10
C SER A 57 6.97 3.99 13.27
N SER A 58 7.31 4.96 14.13
CA SER A 58 6.54 6.19 14.26
C SER A 58 6.50 7.03 12.99
N ILE A 59 7.62 7.13 12.26
CA ILE A 59 7.69 7.86 10.99
C ILE A 59 6.81 7.17 9.95
N ILE A 60 6.92 5.85 9.83
CA ILE A 60 6.16 5.08 8.83
C ILE A 60 4.67 5.12 9.12
N LYS A 61 4.27 5.04 10.40
CA LYS A 61 2.88 5.24 10.80
C LYS A 61 2.35 6.61 10.35
N LYS A 62 3.10 7.69 10.55
CA LYS A 62 2.71 9.03 10.06
C LYS A 62 2.54 9.07 8.55
N LEU A 63 3.42 8.41 7.80
CA LEU A 63 3.30 8.30 6.34
C LEU A 63 2.02 7.55 5.95
N PHE A 64 1.74 6.42 6.61
CA PHE A 64 0.55 5.61 6.35
C PHE A 64 -0.73 6.39 6.67
N ASP A 65 -0.79 7.05 7.82
CA ASP A 65 -1.92 7.90 8.21
C ASP A 65 -2.14 9.03 7.19
N ALA A 66 -1.06 9.62 6.65
CA ALA A 66 -1.15 10.66 5.62
C ALA A 66 -1.66 10.11 4.28
N CYS A 67 -1.21 8.91 3.89
CA CYS A 67 -1.70 8.22 2.70
C CYS A 67 -3.19 7.89 2.80
N GLU A 68 -3.65 7.36 3.94
CA GLU A 68 -5.08 7.09 4.17
C GLU A 68 -5.91 8.36 4.04
N LYS A 69 -5.48 9.44 4.72
CA LYS A 69 -6.17 10.74 4.67
C LYS A 69 -6.21 11.33 3.27
N ASP A 70 -5.12 11.24 2.51
CA ASP A 70 -5.06 11.79 1.14
C ASP A 70 -6.02 11.04 0.19
N ILE A 71 -6.03 9.71 0.24
CA ILE A 71 -6.95 8.89 -0.55
C ILE A 71 -8.41 9.17 -0.15
N GLN A 72 -8.69 9.19 1.15
CA GLN A 72 -10.04 9.50 1.66
C GLN A 72 -10.50 10.88 1.21
N GLN A 73 -9.67 11.91 1.37
CA GLN A 73 -10.00 13.27 0.94
C GLN A 73 -10.30 13.32 -0.56
N LYS A 74 -9.50 12.63 -1.39
CA LYS A 74 -9.71 12.61 -2.84
C LYS A 74 -11.00 11.89 -3.24
N ILE A 75 -11.33 10.79 -2.57
CA ILE A 75 -12.61 10.10 -2.77
C ILE A 75 -13.77 11.02 -2.39
N THR A 76 -13.69 11.67 -1.22
CA THR A 76 -14.71 12.62 -0.76
C THR A 76 -14.88 13.77 -1.75
N ASN A 77 -13.80 14.38 -2.22
CA ASN A 77 -13.87 15.46 -3.22
C ASN A 77 -14.54 15.00 -4.52
N ILE A 78 -14.28 13.76 -4.98
CA ILE A 78 -14.94 13.20 -6.17
C ILE A 78 -16.44 13.06 -5.90
N PHE A 79 -16.83 12.51 -4.74
CA PHE A 79 -18.25 12.40 -4.41
C PHE A 79 -18.94 13.75 -4.30
N GLU A 80 -18.29 14.76 -3.72
CA GLU A 80 -18.80 16.14 -3.67
C GLU A 80 -19.03 16.71 -5.08
N VAL A 81 -18.05 16.57 -5.99
CA VAL A 81 -18.15 17.05 -7.37
C VAL A 81 -19.24 16.30 -8.16
N LEU A 82 -19.45 15.03 -7.88
CA LEU A 82 -20.50 14.22 -8.49
C LEU A 82 -21.86 14.38 -7.82
N GLU A 83 -21.98 15.27 -6.82
CA GLU A 83 -23.18 15.50 -6.00
C GLU A 83 -23.72 14.21 -5.34
N ILE A 84 -22.81 13.29 -5.03
CA ILE A 84 -23.13 12.02 -4.37
C ILE A 84 -23.13 12.26 -2.86
N PRO A 85 -24.24 12.00 -2.15
CA PRO A 85 -24.30 12.22 -0.71
C PRO A 85 -23.22 11.40 0.03
N PRO A 86 -22.45 12.00 0.95
CA PRO A 86 -21.57 11.27 1.84
C PRO A 86 -22.42 10.26 2.62
N SER A 87 -22.14 8.98 2.41
CA SER A 87 -23.05 7.89 2.78
C SER A 87 -23.14 7.71 4.29
N ASN A 88 -24.37 7.79 4.83
CA ASN A 88 -24.74 7.10 6.07
C ASN A 88 -25.32 5.72 5.70
N ASP A 89 -24.49 4.69 5.85
CA ASP A 89 -24.84 3.27 6.10
C ASP A 89 -25.53 2.36 5.06
N THR A 90 -25.79 2.77 3.80
CA THR A 90 -26.21 1.80 2.77
C THR A 90 -25.39 1.91 1.47
N MET A 91 -24.40 1.03 1.35
CA MET A 91 -23.62 0.83 0.12
C MET A 91 -24.48 0.07 -0.90
N THR A 92 -25.06 0.77 -1.86
CA THR A 92 -25.79 0.13 -2.97
C THR A 92 -24.82 -0.50 -3.97
N ASN A 93 -25.28 -1.49 -4.74
CA ASN A 93 -24.47 -2.13 -5.79
C ASN A 93 -23.87 -1.11 -6.78
N SER A 94 -24.60 -0.03 -7.09
CA SER A 94 -24.12 1.06 -7.95
C SER A 94 -22.97 1.86 -7.34
N LYS A 95 -23.06 2.17 -6.03
CA LYS A 95 -21.98 2.85 -5.30
C LYS A 95 -20.74 1.97 -5.17
N GLN A 96 -20.92 0.66 -4.99
CA GLN A 96 -19.82 -0.30 -4.96
C GLN A 96 -19.08 -0.35 -6.29
N GLY A 97 -19.81 -0.40 -7.42
CA GLY A 97 -19.20 -0.33 -8.76
C GLY A 97 -18.42 0.97 -8.98
N MET A 98 -19.00 2.11 -8.62
CA MET A 98 -18.34 3.41 -8.76
C MET A 98 -17.09 3.53 -7.87
N MET A 99 -17.15 3.03 -6.64
CA MET A 99 -15.98 3.01 -5.75
C MET A 99 -14.84 2.17 -6.36
N GLN A 100 -15.18 1.07 -7.04
CA GLN A 100 -14.20 0.25 -7.73
C GLN A 100 -13.57 0.99 -8.92
N GLU A 101 -14.36 1.73 -9.69
CA GLU A 101 -13.84 2.56 -10.78
C GLU A 101 -12.93 3.68 -10.27
N ILE A 102 -13.31 4.37 -9.18
CA ILE A 102 -12.47 5.39 -8.53
C ILE A 102 -11.13 4.78 -8.07
N ARG A 103 -11.17 3.61 -7.44
CA ARG A 103 -9.93 2.89 -7.03
C ARG A 103 -9.07 2.54 -8.23
N ASN A 104 -9.65 2.02 -9.32
CA ASN A 104 -8.91 1.69 -10.53
C ASN A 104 -8.25 2.92 -11.16
N LEU A 105 -8.97 4.04 -11.24
CA LEU A 105 -8.44 5.33 -11.70
C LEU A 105 -7.27 5.78 -10.83
N PHE A 106 -7.41 5.69 -9.51
CA PHE A 106 -6.32 6.01 -8.59
C PHE A 106 -5.15 5.06 -8.74
N ARG A 107 -5.35 3.74 -8.86
CA ARG A 107 -4.25 2.79 -9.09
C ARG A 107 -3.45 3.14 -10.33
N TYR A 108 -4.14 3.44 -11.42
CA TYR A 108 -3.49 3.88 -12.66
C TYR A 108 -2.68 5.16 -12.44
N SER A 109 -3.31 6.19 -11.86
CA SER A 109 -2.65 7.47 -11.58
C SER A 109 -1.44 7.29 -10.67
N TYR A 110 -1.58 6.59 -9.54
CA TYR A 110 -0.50 6.35 -8.57
C TYR A 110 0.65 5.52 -9.15
N CYS A 111 0.36 4.60 -10.07
CA CYS A 111 1.38 3.82 -10.75
C CYS A 111 2.21 4.69 -11.72
N GLN A 112 1.55 5.59 -12.44
CA GLN A 112 2.16 6.49 -13.44
C GLN A 112 2.75 7.78 -12.85
N ASN A 113 2.25 8.23 -11.70
CA ASN A 113 2.59 9.53 -11.13
C ASN A 113 4.07 9.63 -10.73
N HIS A 114 4.61 10.82 -10.95
CA HIS A 114 5.96 11.21 -10.58
C HIS A 114 6.08 11.49 -9.08
N SER A 115 7.33 11.60 -8.61
CA SER A 115 7.70 11.80 -7.21
C SER A 115 7.02 12.99 -6.52
N GLU A 116 6.61 14.02 -7.28
CA GLU A 116 5.93 15.22 -6.77
C GLU A 116 4.63 14.90 -6.01
N PHE A 117 3.84 13.97 -6.55
CA PHE A 117 2.59 13.55 -5.92
C PHE A 117 2.82 13.02 -4.50
N TYR A 118 3.79 12.13 -4.35
CA TYR A 118 4.14 11.51 -3.08
C TYR A 118 4.88 12.49 -2.15
N ASN A 119 5.65 13.43 -2.69
CA ASN A 119 6.26 14.50 -1.91
C ASN A 119 5.21 15.33 -1.16
N ASN A 120 4.07 15.64 -1.79
CA ASN A 120 2.99 16.35 -1.11
C ASN A 120 2.42 15.58 0.08
N ILE A 121 2.29 14.25 -0.03
CA ILE A 121 1.85 13.39 1.08
C ILE A 121 2.89 13.39 2.20
N ILE A 122 4.17 13.24 1.87
CA ILE A 122 5.28 13.22 2.85
C ILE A 122 5.35 14.56 3.60
N MET A 123 5.22 15.68 2.90
CA MET A 123 5.20 17.01 3.51
C MET A 123 4.03 17.15 4.50
N ARG A 124 2.83 16.70 4.13
CA ARG A 124 1.65 16.71 5.01
C ARG A 124 1.80 15.76 6.22
N ALA A 125 2.57 14.69 6.08
CA ALA A 125 2.87 13.78 7.18
C ALA A 125 3.79 14.41 8.25
N GLY A 126 4.42 15.56 7.96
CA GLY A 126 5.37 16.21 8.87
C GLY A 126 6.61 15.36 9.12
N VAL A 127 7.03 14.59 8.12
CA VAL A 127 8.25 13.77 8.16
C VAL A 127 9.39 14.56 7.54
N ASP A 128 10.37 14.92 8.35
CA ASP A 128 11.56 15.63 7.88
C ASP A 128 12.56 14.63 7.25
N ALA A 129 12.44 14.46 5.93
CA ALA A 129 13.34 13.63 5.15
C ALA A 129 14.54 14.47 4.69
N THR A 130 15.51 14.61 5.59
CA THR A 130 16.70 15.45 5.39
C THR A 130 17.69 14.86 4.38
N THR A 131 17.81 13.54 4.33
CA THR A 131 18.74 12.84 3.41
C THR A 131 18.04 12.33 2.16
N ALA A 132 18.79 12.20 1.05
CA ALA A 132 18.28 11.59 -0.19
C ALA A 132 17.74 10.18 0.04
N LEU A 133 18.38 9.40 0.92
CA LEU A 133 17.94 8.05 1.25
C LEU A 133 16.63 8.04 2.05
N GLN A 134 16.46 8.95 3.03
CA GLN A 134 15.20 9.11 3.76
C GLN A 134 14.07 9.51 2.82
N ARG A 135 14.32 10.44 1.88
CA ARG A 135 13.33 10.85 0.87
C ARG A 135 12.93 9.69 -0.01
N GLN A 136 13.90 8.94 -0.52
CA GLN A 136 13.63 7.77 -1.36
C GLN A 136 12.83 6.71 -0.59
N PHE A 137 13.19 6.43 0.66
CA PHE A 137 12.48 5.49 1.51
C PHE A 137 11.03 5.94 1.76
N ALA A 138 10.82 7.21 2.12
CA ALA A 138 9.48 7.77 2.34
C ALA A 138 8.61 7.73 1.07
N LEU A 139 9.20 8.06 -0.09
CA LEU A 139 8.52 7.95 -1.39
C LEU A 139 8.06 6.52 -1.68
N GLN A 140 8.93 5.53 -1.46
CA GLN A 140 8.58 4.12 -1.65
C GLN A 140 7.52 3.67 -0.65
N CYS A 141 7.60 4.08 0.62
CA CYS A 141 6.58 3.82 1.63
C CYS A 141 5.20 4.31 1.18
N CYS A 142 5.10 5.59 0.79
CA CYS A 142 3.83 6.17 0.36
C CYS A 142 3.31 5.49 -0.91
N LYS A 143 4.17 5.24 -1.91
CA LYS A 143 3.77 4.57 -3.15
C LYS A 143 3.18 3.19 -2.89
N ILE A 144 3.92 2.33 -2.19
CA ILE A 144 3.52 0.96 -1.93
C ILE A 144 2.24 0.94 -1.09
N TYR A 145 2.18 1.75 -0.03
CA TYR A 145 1.04 1.75 0.87
C TYR A 145 -0.24 2.27 0.22
N CYS A 146 -0.16 3.33 -0.58
CA CYS A 146 -1.31 3.81 -1.36
C CYS A 146 -1.80 2.74 -2.35
N LEU A 147 -0.89 2.05 -3.05
CA LEU A 147 -1.29 1.01 -3.99
C LEU A 147 -1.90 -0.22 -3.31
N LEU A 148 -1.51 -0.53 -2.07
CA LEU A 148 -2.15 -1.57 -1.24
C LEU A 148 -3.55 -1.15 -0.78
N LEU A 149 -3.73 0.10 -0.36
CA LEU A 149 -5.03 0.65 0.04
C LEU A 149 -6.05 0.69 -1.11
N LEU A 150 -5.57 0.75 -2.36
CA LEU A 150 -6.43 0.81 -3.54
C LEU A 150 -6.77 -0.57 -4.12
N GLN A 151 -6.30 -1.66 -3.52
CA GLN A 151 -6.69 -3.02 -3.91
C GLN A 151 -8.17 -3.28 -3.62
N ASP A 152 -8.69 -4.37 -4.18
CA ASP A 152 -10.04 -4.86 -3.91
C ASP A 152 -9.96 -6.31 -3.40
N PRO A 153 -10.19 -6.57 -2.11
CA PRO A 153 -10.46 -5.58 -1.06
C PRO A 153 -9.23 -4.72 -0.70
N PRO A 154 -9.41 -3.51 -0.13
CA PRO A 154 -8.33 -2.67 0.35
C PRO A 154 -7.43 -3.36 1.38
N VAL A 155 -6.11 -3.27 1.20
CA VAL A 155 -5.14 -3.86 2.13
C VAL A 155 -4.50 -2.79 3.01
N LYS A 156 -4.83 -2.82 4.30
CA LYS A 156 -4.15 -2.00 5.32
C LYS A 156 -2.93 -2.72 5.86
N ALA A 157 -1.77 -2.43 5.29
CA ALA A 157 -0.53 -2.99 5.77
C ALA A 157 -0.18 -2.46 7.18
N VAL A 158 0.27 -3.36 8.06
CA VAL A 158 0.76 -3.02 9.39
C VAL A 158 2.27 -3.14 9.41
N TRP A 159 2.95 -2.10 9.90
CA TRP A 159 4.40 -2.09 10.01
C TRP A 159 4.88 -2.84 11.26
N ASN A 160 4.87 -4.18 11.17
CA ASN A 160 5.40 -5.08 12.19
C ASN A 160 6.70 -5.72 11.68
N ILE A 161 7.84 -5.35 12.28
CA ILE A 161 9.16 -5.95 11.97
C ILE A 161 9.48 -7.08 12.96
N GLN A 162 8.77 -7.17 14.09
CA GLN A 162 9.03 -8.20 15.09
C GLN A 162 8.82 -9.63 14.57
N GLU A 163 8.00 -9.80 13.52
CA GLU A 163 7.80 -11.08 12.84
C GLU A 163 8.97 -11.50 11.94
N SER A 164 9.80 -10.57 11.44
CA SER A 164 10.93 -10.94 10.56
C SER A 164 12.13 -11.48 11.32
N LEU A 165 12.24 -11.21 12.62
CA LEU A 165 13.29 -11.78 13.48
C LEU A 165 13.04 -13.25 13.82
N VAL A 166 11.81 -13.76 13.62
CA VAL A 166 11.45 -15.13 14.01
C VAL A 166 11.75 -16.15 12.91
N GLN A 167 11.80 -15.75 11.64
CA GLN A 167 12.05 -16.68 10.53
C GLN A 167 13.53 -16.99 10.28
N ASP A 168 14.47 -16.14 10.71
CA ASP A 168 15.91 -16.36 10.53
C ASP A 168 16.55 -17.26 11.61
N VAL A 169 15.79 -17.70 12.63
CA VAL A 169 16.32 -18.55 13.72
C VAL A 169 16.05 -20.05 13.50
N GLU A 170 15.12 -20.43 12.62
CA GLU A 170 14.73 -21.85 12.46
C GLU A 170 15.60 -22.67 11.50
N HIS A 171 16.66 -22.11 10.89
CA HIS A 171 17.49 -22.84 9.89
C HIS A 171 18.98 -22.99 10.27
N VAL A 172 19.36 -22.79 11.53
CA VAL A 172 20.71 -23.10 12.00
C VAL A 172 20.65 -23.98 13.24
N ASP A 173 20.24 -25.24 13.06
CA ASP A 173 20.87 -26.38 13.75
C ASP A 173 20.38 -27.70 13.16
N LYS A 174 21.12 -28.18 12.15
CA LYS A 174 21.27 -29.63 11.88
C LYS A 174 22.72 -29.88 11.50
N LYS A 175 23.53 -30.10 12.53
CA LYS A 175 24.78 -30.84 12.42
C LYS A 175 24.57 -32.25 12.92
#